data_AF-A0A2E5JEX2-F1
#
_entry.id   AF-A0A2E5JEX2-F1
#
_cell.length_a   1.000
_cell.length_b   1.000
_cell.length_c   1.000
_cell.angle_alpha   90.00
_cell.angle_beta   90.00
_cell.angle_gamma   90.00
#
_symmetry.space_group_name_H-M   'P 1'
#
loop_
_entity.id
_entity.type
_entity.pdbx_description
1 polymer ?
#
loop_
_entity_poly.entity_id
_entity_poly.type
_entity_poly.pdbx_seq_one_letter_code
_entity_poly.pdbx_strand_id
1 'polypeptide(L)'
;MILKSLLSFTISMAMMPQVHGGADDITLSRKISKDYRRTLTRDLEQLREMSFSQSADPKTLELLEMNDLNAVSAYQWLRERVSVVIEDTDVTKLKIKAQNYSRYPVNEPAIIEKAMPRPATGNGSKGVTVMSNIGTGLYYAGKTANQLFTLKVKTGFLSSKSYQVVSPRTGIIQIGEGLFMKKYLINSKDELSKANGLGRMSTFFHEARHSDGAGAGIGFFHAVCPTDHDFAGVHACDRNLNGPYTVGAQITKEFIKNCDDCSASEKEKLRLRYLDSINRVLVHTPKVLDSDDMELESLKLQLSTQKTLYEIERITGRITLSTYNKIVDLEQRVLAAAKAADALELIPSTDWNPAPEAVRL
;
A
#
# COMPACT_ATOMS: atom_id res chain seq x y z
N MET A 1 -2.67 40.50 -56.56
CA MET A 1 -3.66 39.41 -56.38
C MET A 1 -2.97 38.04 -56.29
N ILE A 2 -1.83 37.95 -55.58
CA ILE A 2 -1.01 36.74 -55.46
C ILE A 2 -0.37 36.79 -54.07
N LEU A 3 -1.06 36.42 -53.00
CA LEU A 3 -0.44 36.18 -51.67
C LEU A 3 -1.39 35.53 -50.64
N LYS A 4 -2.28 34.61 -51.03
CA LYS A 4 -3.22 33.95 -50.10
C LYS A 4 -3.28 32.42 -50.16
N SER A 5 -2.31 31.74 -50.80
CA SER A 5 -2.42 30.29 -51.05
C SER A 5 -1.24 29.43 -50.56
N LEU A 6 -0.42 29.91 -49.61
CA LEU A 6 0.75 29.16 -49.11
C LEU A 6 0.73 28.86 -47.60
N LEU A 7 -0.33 29.24 -46.88
CA LEU A 7 -0.42 29.03 -45.43
C LEU A 7 -1.33 27.87 -45.00
N SER A 8 -1.78 27.03 -45.92
CA SER A 8 -2.74 25.94 -45.64
C SER A 8 -2.17 24.53 -45.80
N PHE A 9 -0.86 24.36 -46.01
CA PHE A 9 -0.28 23.03 -46.32
C PHE A 9 0.83 22.55 -45.36
N THR A 10 1.21 23.33 -44.35
CA THR A 10 2.25 22.96 -43.36
C THR A 10 1.73 22.69 -41.95
N ILE A 11 0.41 22.69 -41.74
CA ILE A 11 -0.24 22.34 -40.45
C ILE A 11 -1.19 21.15 -40.66
N SER A 12 -0.69 20.06 -41.25
CA SER A 12 -1.44 18.79 -41.31
C SER A 12 -0.58 17.55 -41.06
N MET A 13 0.69 17.71 -40.66
CA MET A 13 1.59 16.59 -40.30
C MET A 13 1.92 16.48 -38.80
N ALA A 14 1.42 17.37 -37.93
CA ALA A 14 1.73 17.34 -36.49
C ALA A 14 0.58 16.83 -35.59
N MET A 15 -0.49 16.29 -36.18
CA MET A 15 -1.65 15.78 -35.45
C MET A 15 -2.10 14.45 -36.06
N MET A 16 -1.19 13.48 -36.22
CA MET A 16 -1.67 12.11 -36.23
C MET A 16 -2.10 11.82 -34.80
N PRO A 17 -3.40 11.60 -34.50
CA PRO A 17 -3.75 10.97 -33.25
C PRO A 17 -3.03 9.63 -33.28
N GLN A 18 -2.06 9.45 -32.39
CA GLN A 18 -1.62 8.13 -32.03
C GLN A 18 -2.85 7.43 -31.45
N VAL A 19 -3.62 6.77 -32.31
CA VAL A 19 -4.65 5.83 -31.93
C VAL A 19 -3.90 4.61 -31.42
N HIS A 20 -3.30 4.75 -30.23
CA HIS A 20 -2.91 3.61 -29.42
C HIS A 20 -4.22 3.05 -28.87
N GLY A 21 -4.92 2.26 -29.68
CA GLY A 21 -6.00 1.38 -29.25
C GLY A 21 -5.49 0.19 -28.42
N GLY A 22 -4.45 0.40 -27.61
CA GLY A 22 -3.98 -0.55 -26.61
C GLY A 22 -4.62 -0.18 -25.29
N ALA A 23 -5.12 -1.18 -24.56
CA ALA A 23 -5.66 -1.02 -23.21
C ALA A 23 -4.82 -0.01 -22.39
N ASP A 24 -5.47 0.87 -21.63
CA ASP A 24 -4.87 2.04 -20.95
C ASP A 24 -3.63 1.66 -20.10
N ASP A 25 -2.55 2.45 -20.24
CA ASP A 25 -1.32 2.42 -19.42
C ASP A 25 -1.58 3.04 -18.02
N ILE A 26 -0.70 2.77 -17.06
CA ILE A 26 -0.71 3.39 -15.73
C ILE A 26 -0.50 4.90 -15.89
N THR A 27 -1.50 5.69 -15.51
CA THR A 27 -1.46 7.13 -15.73
C THR A 27 -0.64 7.84 -14.64
N LEU A 28 0.35 8.66 -15.02
CA LEU A 28 1.09 9.50 -14.06
C LEU A 28 0.55 10.94 -14.04
N SER A 29 0.17 11.44 -12.86
CA SER A 29 -0.31 12.82 -12.66
C SER A 29 0.73 13.85 -13.12
N ARG A 30 0.28 14.88 -13.86
CA ARG A 30 1.12 15.99 -14.29
C ARG A 30 1.62 16.86 -13.12
N LYS A 31 1.05 16.70 -11.92
CA LYS A 31 1.51 17.42 -10.74
C LYS A 31 2.67 16.73 -10.01
N ILE A 32 2.95 15.46 -10.30
CA ILE A 32 4.21 14.83 -9.88
C ILE A 32 5.37 15.64 -10.48
N SER A 33 6.48 15.79 -9.75
CA SER A 33 7.65 16.50 -10.29
C SER A 33 8.12 15.87 -11.61
N LYS A 34 8.66 16.68 -12.53
CA LYS A 34 9.09 16.16 -13.84
C LYS A 34 10.14 15.05 -13.69
N ASP A 35 11.06 15.20 -12.74
CA ASP A 35 12.11 14.22 -12.49
C ASP A 35 11.55 12.92 -11.91
N TYR A 36 10.63 12.98 -10.94
CA TYR A 36 10.01 11.76 -10.39
C TYR A 36 9.18 11.03 -11.43
N ARG A 37 8.43 11.75 -12.27
CA ARG A 37 7.71 11.12 -13.40
C ARG A 37 8.66 10.40 -14.34
N ARG A 38 9.76 11.05 -14.75
CA ARG A 38 10.75 10.44 -15.64
C ARG A 38 11.34 9.18 -15.02
N THR A 39 11.70 9.22 -13.74
CA THR A 39 12.21 8.05 -13.01
C THR A 39 11.19 6.92 -12.98
N LEU A 40 9.92 7.21 -12.65
CA LEU A 40 8.87 6.21 -12.62
C LEU A 40 8.53 5.62 -13.99
N THR A 41 8.45 6.44 -15.03
CA THR A 41 8.26 5.98 -16.41
C THR A 41 9.37 5.00 -16.79
N ARG A 42 10.63 5.35 -16.52
CA ARG A 42 11.76 4.48 -16.77
C ARG A 42 11.70 3.19 -15.96
N ASP A 43 11.32 3.24 -14.68
CA ASP A 43 11.23 2.01 -13.87
C ASP A 43 10.10 1.07 -14.36
N LEU A 44 8.97 1.63 -14.84
CA LEU A 44 7.90 0.87 -15.48
C LEU A 44 8.35 0.27 -16.83
N GLU A 45 9.10 1.03 -17.64
CA GLU A 45 9.73 0.51 -18.86
C GLU A 45 10.71 -0.62 -18.55
N GLN A 46 11.54 -0.46 -17.52
CA GLN A 46 12.45 -1.51 -17.05
C GLN A 46 11.69 -2.79 -16.66
N LEU A 47 10.54 -2.69 -15.99
CA LEU A 47 9.70 -3.84 -15.69
C LEU A 47 9.17 -4.53 -16.95
N ARG A 48 8.76 -3.75 -17.96
CA ARG A 48 8.25 -4.25 -19.26
C ARG A 48 9.33 -4.92 -20.12
N GLU A 49 10.59 -4.62 -19.86
CA GLU A 49 11.74 -5.15 -20.59
C GLU A 49 12.53 -6.18 -19.77
N MET A 50 12.13 -6.44 -18.52
CA MET A 50 12.86 -7.32 -17.61
C MET A 50 12.81 -8.77 -18.07
N SER A 51 13.97 -9.39 -18.20
CA SER A 51 14.07 -10.84 -18.42
C SER A 51 13.93 -11.58 -17.09
N PHE A 52 12.94 -12.46 -17.00
CA PHE A 52 12.81 -13.43 -15.92
C PHE A 52 13.36 -14.76 -16.42
N SER A 53 14.68 -14.92 -16.34
CA SER A 53 15.41 -16.05 -16.91
C SER A 53 15.28 -17.33 -16.07
N GLN A 54 14.95 -17.19 -14.78
CA GLN A 54 14.75 -18.29 -13.86
C GLN A 54 13.26 -18.56 -13.65
N SER A 55 12.90 -19.82 -13.43
CA SER A 55 11.53 -20.16 -13.04
C SER A 55 11.16 -19.46 -11.73
N ALA A 56 9.99 -18.84 -11.72
CA ALA A 56 9.49 -18.18 -10.53
C ALA A 56 9.23 -19.17 -9.40
N ASP A 57 9.39 -18.70 -8.17
CA ASP A 57 9.00 -19.48 -7.00
C ASP A 57 7.50 -19.81 -7.05
N PRO A 58 7.09 -21.06 -6.78
CA PRO A 58 5.68 -21.45 -6.80
C PRO A 58 4.80 -20.59 -5.89
N LYS A 59 5.32 -20.15 -4.73
CA LYS A 59 4.54 -19.28 -3.83
C LYS A 59 4.36 -17.89 -4.43
N THR A 60 5.33 -17.38 -5.19
CA THR A 60 5.17 -16.11 -5.93
C THR A 60 4.06 -16.21 -6.96
N LEU A 61 4.04 -17.30 -7.75
CA LEU A 61 3.02 -17.54 -8.76
C LEU A 61 1.61 -17.67 -8.14
N GLU A 62 1.50 -18.41 -7.03
CA GLU A 62 0.27 -18.55 -6.25
C GLU A 62 -0.24 -17.20 -5.74
N LEU A 63 0.62 -16.40 -5.10
CA LEU A 63 0.25 -15.11 -4.50
C LEU A 63 -0.16 -14.07 -5.53
N LEU A 64 0.49 -14.07 -6.70
CA LEU A 64 0.18 -13.17 -7.79
C LEU A 64 -0.91 -13.72 -8.71
N GLU A 65 -1.46 -14.91 -8.43
CA GLU A 65 -2.52 -15.55 -9.19
C GLU A 65 -2.16 -15.72 -10.69
N MET A 66 -0.91 -16.10 -10.96
CA MET A 66 -0.36 -16.21 -12.32
C MET A 66 0.22 -17.59 -12.58
N ASN A 67 0.15 -18.02 -13.84
CA ASN A 67 0.74 -19.29 -14.28
C ASN A 67 2.25 -19.18 -14.56
N ASP A 68 2.71 -17.98 -14.91
CA ASP A 68 4.11 -17.69 -15.23
C ASP A 68 4.44 -16.22 -14.90
N LEU A 69 5.68 -15.97 -14.50
CA LEU A 69 6.19 -14.63 -14.20
C LEU A 69 7.20 -14.23 -15.27
N ASN A 70 6.79 -13.32 -16.13
CA ASN A 70 7.62 -12.66 -17.12
C ASN A 70 7.27 -11.16 -17.17
N ALA A 71 7.99 -10.37 -17.96
CA ALA A 71 7.74 -8.92 -18.05
C ALA A 71 6.28 -8.57 -18.38
N VAL A 72 5.65 -9.34 -19.27
CA VAL A 72 4.27 -9.09 -19.71
C VAL A 72 3.30 -9.40 -18.58
N SER A 73 3.41 -10.58 -17.93
CA SER A 73 2.50 -10.94 -16.84
C SER A 73 2.71 -10.09 -15.59
N ALA A 74 3.94 -9.71 -15.27
CA ALA A 74 4.25 -8.84 -14.14
C ALA A 74 3.66 -7.43 -14.33
N TYR A 75 3.87 -6.82 -15.51
CA TYR A 75 3.32 -5.51 -15.81
C TYR A 75 1.78 -5.54 -15.95
N GLN A 76 1.23 -6.62 -16.53
CA GLN A 76 -0.22 -6.84 -16.60
C GLN A 76 -0.85 -6.95 -15.21
N TRP A 77 -0.22 -7.69 -14.29
CA TRP A 77 -0.69 -7.79 -12.91
C TRP A 77 -0.75 -6.43 -12.22
N LEU A 78 0.28 -5.59 -12.44
CA LEU A 78 0.37 -4.26 -11.84
C LEU A 78 -0.70 -3.31 -12.39
N ARG A 79 -0.88 -3.24 -13.71
CA ARG A 79 -1.86 -2.33 -14.34
C ARG A 79 -3.32 -2.69 -14.06
N GLU A 80 -3.63 -3.97 -13.78
CA GLU A 80 -4.97 -4.38 -13.35
C GLU A 80 -5.33 -3.84 -11.95
N ARG A 81 -4.31 -3.43 -11.18
CA ARG A 81 -4.44 -2.99 -9.79
C ARG A 81 -4.09 -1.52 -9.60
N VAL A 82 -3.46 -0.87 -10.58
CA VAL A 82 -3.03 0.52 -10.52
C VAL A 82 -3.45 1.25 -11.79
N SER A 83 -4.47 2.11 -11.69
CA SER A 83 -4.88 2.94 -12.82
C SER A 83 -4.12 4.26 -12.89
N VAL A 84 -3.79 4.85 -11.73
CA VAL A 84 -3.20 6.19 -11.67
C VAL A 84 -2.26 6.39 -10.48
N VAL A 85 -1.18 7.11 -10.73
CA VAL A 85 -0.22 7.57 -9.73
C VAL A 85 -0.32 9.09 -9.60
N ILE A 86 -0.43 9.59 -8.38
CA ILE A 86 -0.56 11.01 -8.06
C ILE A 86 0.55 11.48 -7.11
N GLU A 87 0.75 12.79 -7.07
CA GLU A 87 1.69 13.46 -6.17
C GLU A 87 1.29 13.34 -4.70
N ASP A 88 2.27 13.44 -3.80
CA ASP A 88 2.04 13.57 -2.36
C ASP A 88 1.21 14.82 -2.08
N THR A 89 -0.01 14.63 -1.61
CA THR A 89 -0.91 15.72 -1.26
C THR A 89 -1.82 15.31 -0.13
N ASP A 90 -2.21 16.29 0.67
CA ASP A 90 -3.21 16.08 1.71
C ASP A 90 -4.53 15.64 1.04
N VAL A 91 -5.16 14.59 1.57
CA VAL A 91 -6.43 14.05 1.07
C VAL A 91 -7.50 15.15 1.02
N THR A 92 -7.47 16.11 1.95
CA THR A 92 -8.40 17.26 1.99
C THR A 92 -8.20 18.24 0.82
N LYS A 93 -7.03 18.24 0.17
CA LYS A 93 -6.72 19.06 -1.00
C LYS A 93 -7.04 18.34 -2.32
N LEU A 94 -7.38 17.05 -2.27
CA LEU A 94 -7.78 16.31 -3.45
C LEU A 94 -9.12 16.84 -3.96
N LYS A 95 -9.23 16.95 -5.29
CA LYS A 95 -10.48 17.34 -5.96
C LYS A 95 -11.41 16.13 -6.05
N ILE A 96 -11.93 15.71 -4.90
CA ILE A 96 -12.88 14.62 -4.75
C ILE A 96 -14.29 15.20 -4.92
N LYS A 97 -15.07 14.60 -5.82
CA LYS A 97 -16.52 14.83 -5.89
C LYS A 97 -17.24 13.62 -5.33
N ALA A 98 -18.21 13.86 -4.45
CA ALA A 98 -19.11 12.82 -3.98
C ALA A 98 -20.41 12.85 -4.81
N GLN A 99 -20.84 11.68 -5.26
CA GLN A 99 -22.16 11.47 -5.85
C GLN A 99 -23.01 10.69 -4.84
N ASN A 100 -24.19 11.21 -4.53
CA ASN A 100 -25.15 10.54 -3.66
C ASN A 100 -25.83 9.38 -4.42
N TYR A 101 -26.26 8.36 -3.68
CA TYR A 101 -27.10 7.25 -4.18
C TYR A 101 -26.42 6.20 -5.07
N SER A 102 -25.12 5.97 -4.90
CA SER A 102 -24.47 4.79 -5.49
C SER A 102 -24.69 3.57 -4.61
N ARG A 103 -25.12 2.46 -5.21
CA ARG A 103 -25.26 1.19 -4.49
C ARG A 103 -23.92 0.49 -4.46
N TYR A 104 -23.20 0.61 -3.35
CA TYR A 104 -22.13 -0.35 -3.06
C TYR A 104 -22.73 -1.74 -2.83
N PRO A 105 -21.98 -2.82 -3.10
CA PRO A 105 -22.41 -4.16 -2.72
C PRO A 105 -22.79 -4.18 -1.23
N VAL A 106 -23.99 -4.69 -0.94
CA VAL A 106 -24.50 -4.87 0.42
C VAL A 106 -23.77 -6.08 1.03
N ASN A 107 -22.50 -5.87 1.33
CA ASN A 107 -21.66 -6.80 2.06
C ASN A 107 -21.50 -6.30 3.50
N GLU A 108 -20.97 -7.17 4.36
CA GLU A 108 -20.60 -6.79 5.72
C GLU A 108 -19.75 -5.52 5.72
N PRO A 109 -19.91 -4.64 6.73
CA PRO A 109 -19.07 -3.46 6.86
C PRO A 109 -17.60 -3.91 6.92
N ALA A 110 -16.73 -3.24 6.17
CA ALA A 110 -15.30 -3.50 6.30
C ALA A 110 -14.86 -3.23 7.73
N ILE A 111 -14.08 -4.16 8.27
CA ILE A 111 -13.51 -4.03 9.60
C ILE A 111 -12.05 -3.64 9.43
N ILE A 112 -11.75 -2.36 9.66
CA ILE A 112 -10.37 -1.90 9.82
C ILE A 112 -10.06 -1.93 11.32
N GLU A 113 -8.99 -2.61 11.68
CA GLU A 113 -8.48 -2.56 13.05
C GLU A 113 -8.21 -1.11 13.44
N LYS A 114 -8.62 -0.70 14.65
CA LYS A 114 -8.34 0.65 15.12
C LYS A 114 -6.94 0.67 15.75
N ALA A 115 -5.97 1.30 15.10
CA ALA A 115 -4.71 1.61 15.78
C ALA A 115 -4.94 2.54 16.96
N MET A 116 -4.12 2.34 17.99
CA MET A 116 -3.96 3.30 19.07
C MET A 116 -2.89 4.31 18.66
N PRO A 117 -3.23 5.57 18.34
CA PRO A 117 -2.26 6.50 17.77
C PRO A 117 -1.18 6.86 18.80
N ARG A 118 0.05 6.39 18.59
CA ARG A 118 1.16 6.76 19.47
C ARG A 118 1.27 8.29 19.58
N PRO A 119 1.29 8.87 20.80
CA PRO A 119 1.42 10.31 20.99
C PRO A 119 2.72 10.80 20.35
N ALA A 120 2.67 11.96 19.68
CA ALA A 120 3.86 12.56 19.10
C ALA A 120 4.86 12.89 20.22
N THR A 121 6.01 12.23 20.27
CA THR A 121 6.98 12.37 21.36
C THR A 121 7.90 13.59 21.23
N GLY A 122 7.54 14.59 20.41
CA GLY A 122 8.39 15.73 20.07
C GLY A 122 9.60 15.36 19.20
N ASN A 123 10.00 16.27 18.30
CA ASN A 123 11.15 16.22 17.35
C ASN A 123 11.47 14.90 16.61
N GLY A 124 10.64 13.86 16.73
CA GLY A 124 10.75 12.66 15.91
C GLY A 124 10.78 13.08 14.45
N SER A 125 11.70 12.48 13.69
CA SER A 125 11.77 12.70 12.25
C SER A 125 10.37 12.54 11.68
N LYS A 126 9.87 13.58 11.02
CA LYS A 126 8.57 13.52 10.35
C LYS A 126 8.59 12.27 9.46
N GLY A 127 7.63 11.38 9.67
CA GLY A 127 7.44 10.24 8.78
C GLY A 127 7.37 10.75 7.35
N VAL A 128 8.09 10.12 6.45
CA VAL A 128 8.10 10.48 5.05
C VAL A 128 7.34 9.42 4.29
N THR A 129 6.32 9.83 3.55
CA THR A 129 5.57 8.94 2.67
C THR A 129 6.52 8.37 1.62
N VAL A 130 6.52 7.04 1.44
CA VAL A 130 7.19 6.38 0.30
C VAL A 130 6.17 6.24 -0.82
N MET A 131 5.14 5.43 -0.59
CA MET A 131 3.92 5.39 -1.38
C MET A 131 2.73 5.11 -0.47
N SER A 132 1.52 5.32 -0.98
CA SER A 132 0.28 4.93 -0.31
C SER A 132 -0.83 4.71 -1.34
N ASN A 133 -1.50 3.57 -1.28
CA ASN A 133 -2.73 3.34 -2.04
C ASN A 133 -3.93 4.06 -1.40
N ILE A 134 -4.12 5.31 -1.78
CA ILE A 134 -5.26 6.10 -1.31
C ILE A 134 -6.59 5.65 -1.96
N GLY A 135 -6.54 4.94 -3.08
CA GLY A 135 -7.73 4.43 -3.77
C GLY A 135 -8.55 3.52 -2.86
N THR A 136 -7.87 2.65 -2.13
CA THR A 136 -8.44 1.77 -1.13
C THR A 136 -9.09 2.53 0.03
N GLY A 137 -8.41 3.54 0.58
CA GLY A 137 -8.96 4.39 1.63
C GLY A 137 -10.20 5.18 1.18
N LEU A 138 -10.16 5.72 -0.05
CA LEU A 138 -11.30 6.42 -0.66
C LEU A 138 -12.47 5.47 -0.88
N TYR A 139 -12.22 4.24 -1.33
CA TYR A 139 -13.27 3.25 -1.52
C TYR A 139 -13.94 2.90 -0.19
N TYR A 140 -13.16 2.61 0.85
CA TYR A 140 -13.67 2.31 2.18
C TYR A 140 -14.51 3.47 2.74
N ALA A 141 -14.02 4.71 2.61
CA ALA A 141 -14.74 5.90 3.06
C ALA A 141 -16.04 6.11 2.26
N GLY A 142 -16.01 5.91 0.94
CA GLY A 142 -17.18 6.00 0.07
C GLY A 142 -18.24 4.94 0.42
N LYS A 143 -17.81 3.68 0.62
CA LYS A 143 -18.69 2.58 1.06
C LYS A 143 -19.35 2.88 2.41
N THR A 144 -18.57 3.34 3.38
CA THR A 144 -19.07 3.71 4.73
C THR A 144 -20.07 4.87 4.66
N ALA A 145 -19.81 5.86 3.81
CA ALA A 145 -20.68 7.03 3.63
C ALA A 145 -21.85 6.80 2.64
N ASN A 146 -21.90 5.64 1.97
CA ASN A 146 -22.78 5.36 0.84
C ASN A 146 -22.71 6.43 -0.27
N GLN A 147 -21.48 6.88 -0.59
CA GLN A 147 -21.18 7.92 -1.57
C GLN A 147 -20.12 7.44 -2.56
N LEU A 148 -20.38 7.58 -3.87
CA LEU A 148 -19.36 7.33 -4.88
C LEU A 148 -18.43 8.53 -5.01
N PHE A 149 -17.16 8.32 -4.71
CA PHE A 149 -16.13 9.31 -4.91
C PHE A 149 -15.57 9.28 -6.33
N THR A 150 -15.38 10.46 -6.89
CA THR A 150 -14.67 10.66 -8.16
C THR A 150 -13.47 11.57 -7.93
N LEU A 151 -12.28 11.07 -8.26
CA LEU A 151 -11.04 11.84 -8.22
C LEU A 151 -10.72 12.41 -9.60
N LYS A 152 -10.53 13.73 -9.69
CA LYS A 152 -10.08 14.39 -10.93
C LYS A 152 -8.56 14.59 -10.92
N VAL A 153 -7.85 13.88 -11.79
CA VAL A 153 -6.39 13.94 -11.91
C VAL A 153 -5.99 14.73 -13.16
N LYS A 154 -5.00 15.61 -13.04
CA LYS A 154 -4.46 16.37 -14.17
C LYS A 154 -3.47 15.48 -14.94
N THR A 155 -3.76 15.14 -16.19
CA THR A 155 -2.91 14.27 -17.02
C THR A 155 -2.10 15.04 -18.06
N GLY A 156 -2.56 16.22 -18.47
CA GLY A 156 -1.85 17.11 -19.41
C GLY A 156 -2.01 18.59 -19.05
N PHE A 157 -1.61 19.49 -19.95
CA PHE A 157 -1.63 20.93 -19.66
C PHE A 157 -3.07 21.41 -19.50
N LEU A 158 -3.91 20.97 -20.43
CA LEU A 158 -5.35 21.27 -20.52
C LEU A 158 -6.23 20.02 -20.32
N SER A 159 -5.63 18.84 -20.16
CA SER A 159 -6.37 17.58 -19.98
C SER A 159 -6.36 17.09 -18.54
N SER A 160 -7.47 16.47 -18.16
CA SER A 160 -7.69 15.82 -16.88
C SER A 160 -8.54 14.58 -17.09
N LYS A 161 -8.25 13.50 -16.36
CA LYS A 161 -9.05 12.27 -16.35
C LYS A 161 -9.74 12.16 -14.99
N SER A 162 -10.97 11.67 -14.99
CA SER A 162 -11.75 11.41 -13.78
C SER A 162 -11.75 9.92 -13.50
N TYR A 163 -11.45 9.55 -12.26
CA TYR A 163 -11.41 8.17 -11.78
C TYR A 163 -12.54 7.99 -10.77
N GLN A 164 -13.52 7.17 -11.10
CA GLN A 164 -14.59 6.80 -10.17
C GLN A 164 -14.09 5.66 -9.28
N VAL A 165 -14.19 5.84 -7.96
CA VAL A 165 -13.69 4.89 -6.96
C VAL A 165 -14.78 3.85 -6.66
N VAL A 166 -15.01 2.98 -7.64
CA VAL A 166 -16.04 1.93 -7.60
C VAL A 166 -15.56 0.64 -6.95
N SER A 167 -14.24 0.48 -6.79
CA SER A 167 -13.59 -0.61 -6.05
C SER A 167 -12.19 -0.16 -5.62
N PRO A 168 -11.50 -0.89 -4.72
CA PRO A 168 -10.08 -0.63 -4.46
C PRO A 168 -9.22 -0.77 -5.74
N ARG A 169 -9.61 -1.63 -6.70
CA ARG A 169 -8.97 -1.78 -8.02
C ARG A 169 -9.06 -0.57 -8.94
N THR A 170 -9.76 0.50 -8.55
CA THR A 170 -9.53 1.81 -9.18
C THR A 170 -8.05 2.20 -9.07
N GLY A 171 -7.31 1.74 -8.05
CA GLY A 171 -5.85 1.72 -8.06
C GLY A 171 -5.23 3.11 -8.13
N ILE A 172 -5.48 3.91 -7.09
CA ILE A 172 -4.99 5.29 -7.00
C ILE A 172 -3.82 5.29 -5.99
N ILE A 173 -2.60 5.31 -6.51
CA ILE A 173 -1.38 5.35 -5.68
C ILE A 173 -0.90 6.79 -5.56
N GLN A 174 -0.61 7.22 -4.34
CA GLN A 174 0.08 8.45 -4.02
C GLN A 174 1.56 8.15 -3.80
N ILE A 175 2.45 8.92 -4.41
CA ILE A 175 3.91 8.79 -4.20
C ILE A 175 4.43 9.95 -3.35
N GLY A 176 5.25 9.62 -2.36
CA GLY A 176 5.92 10.60 -1.52
C GLY A 176 7.38 10.80 -1.89
N GLU A 177 8.01 11.82 -1.31
CA GLU A 177 9.43 12.10 -1.54
C GLU A 177 10.34 10.97 -1.04
N GLY A 178 9.88 10.19 -0.05
CA GLY A 178 10.61 9.07 0.56
C GLY A 178 11.03 8.02 -0.45
N LEU A 179 10.26 7.87 -1.54
CA LEU A 179 10.56 6.96 -2.64
C LEU A 179 11.86 7.33 -3.40
N PHE A 180 12.26 8.59 -3.35
CA PHE A 180 13.39 9.14 -4.11
C PHE A 180 14.53 9.67 -3.22
N MET A 181 14.38 9.66 -1.89
CA MET A 181 15.43 10.14 -0.99
C MET A 181 16.67 9.25 -1.04
N LYS A 182 17.85 9.86 -1.24
CA LYS A 182 19.15 9.16 -1.30
C LYS A 182 19.40 8.13 -0.19
N LYS A 183 19.00 8.44 1.04
CA LYS A 183 19.18 7.55 2.21
C LYS A 183 18.33 6.28 2.16
N TYR A 184 17.25 6.27 1.38
CA TYR A 184 16.38 5.12 1.20
C TYR A 184 16.65 4.36 -0.11
N LEU A 185 17.50 4.91 -1.00
CA LEU A 185 17.93 4.22 -2.21
C LEU A 185 18.84 3.04 -1.87
N ILE A 186 18.69 1.95 -2.63
CA ILE A 186 19.55 0.76 -2.53
C ILE A 186 20.99 1.13 -2.93
N ASN A 187 21.14 1.85 -4.03
CA ASN A 187 22.41 2.46 -4.43
C ASN A 187 22.29 3.98 -4.31
N SER A 188 22.87 4.54 -3.25
CA SER A 188 22.86 5.99 -2.99
C SER A 188 23.89 6.75 -3.82
N LYS A 189 24.83 6.06 -4.48
CA LYS A 189 25.84 6.64 -5.37
C LYS A 189 25.34 6.79 -6.80
N ASP A 190 24.39 5.95 -7.20
CA ASP A 190 23.74 5.99 -8.50
C ASP A 190 22.21 5.91 -8.34
N GLU A 191 21.56 7.08 -8.37
CA GLU A 191 20.10 7.20 -8.26
C GLU A 191 19.37 6.43 -9.36
N LEU A 192 20.02 6.26 -10.51
CA LEU A 192 19.49 5.62 -11.70
C LEU A 192 19.81 4.12 -11.77
N SER A 193 20.51 3.55 -10.79
CA SER A 193 20.82 2.12 -10.77
C SER A 193 19.57 1.25 -10.94
N LYS A 194 19.74 0.09 -11.59
CA LYS A 194 18.68 -0.92 -11.79
C LYS A 194 18.10 -1.37 -10.44
N ALA A 195 18.95 -1.56 -9.44
CA ALA A 195 18.54 -1.95 -8.09
C ALA A 195 17.55 -0.95 -7.45
N ASN A 196 17.77 0.36 -7.64
CA ASN A 196 16.82 1.37 -7.17
C ASN A 196 15.45 1.26 -7.87
N GLY A 197 15.45 1.01 -9.19
CA GLY A 197 14.22 0.77 -9.96
C GLY A 197 13.46 -0.45 -9.42
N LEU A 198 14.15 -1.58 -9.24
CA LEU A 198 13.57 -2.81 -8.67
C LEU A 198 13.02 -2.58 -7.26
N GLY A 199 13.74 -1.83 -6.43
CA GLY A 199 13.28 -1.49 -5.08
C GLY A 199 12.01 -0.65 -5.07
N ARG A 200 11.85 0.28 -6.02
CA ARG A 200 10.61 1.06 -6.19
C ARG A 200 9.49 0.20 -6.78
N MET A 201 9.79 -0.67 -7.74
CA MET A 201 8.80 -1.60 -8.30
C MET A 201 8.28 -2.57 -7.24
N SER A 202 9.12 -3.10 -6.36
CA SER A 202 8.65 -3.90 -5.22
C SER A 202 7.63 -3.14 -4.37
N THR A 203 7.87 -1.85 -4.10
CA THR A 203 6.88 -1.00 -3.42
C THR A 203 5.60 -0.83 -4.24
N PHE A 204 5.68 -0.70 -5.57
CA PHE A 204 4.48 -0.68 -6.41
C PHE A 204 3.65 -1.96 -6.29
N PHE A 205 4.27 -3.13 -6.28
CA PHE A 205 3.57 -4.40 -6.11
C PHE A 205 2.92 -4.52 -4.72
N HIS A 206 3.62 -4.06 -3.68
CA HIS A 206 3.05 -3.89 -2.34
C HIS A 206 1.79 -3.01 -2.38
N GLU A 207 1.91 -1.79 -2.92
CA GLU A 207 0.79 -0.85 -2.97
C GLU A 207 -0.36 -1.33 -3.86
N ALA A 208 -0.05 -2.03 -4.95
CA ALA A 208 -1.03 -2.63 -5.83
C ALA A 208 -1.83 -3.74 -5.14
N ARG A 209 -1.23 -4.47 -4.18
CA ARG A 209 -1.97 -5.48 -3.39
C ARG A 209 -3.04 -4.84 -2.51
N HIS A 210 -2.84 -3.61 -2.02
CA HIS A 210 -3.91 -2.88 -1.34
C HIS A 210 -5.14 -2.64 -2.24
N SER A 211 -5.02 -2.74 -3.57
CA SER A 211 -6.15 -2.63 -4.49
C SER A 211 -7.00 -3.90 -4.60
N ASP A 212 -6.61 -5.00 -3.97
CA ASP A 212 -7.35 -6.26 -3.97
C ASP A 212 -8.37 -6.34 -2.81
N GLY A 213 -9.23 -7.36 -2.85
CA GLY A 213 -10.13 -7.71 -1.75
C GLY A 213 -11.62 -7.54 -2.08
N ALA A 214 -12.43 -8.30 -1.33
CA ALA A 214 -13.89 -8.35 -1.45
C ALA A 214 -14.57 -8.56 -0.09
N GLY A 215 -15.87 -8.24 -0.01
CA GLY A 215 -16.68 -8.49 1.18
C GLY A 215 -16.23 -7.67 2.39
N ALA A 216 -15.82 -8.34 3.47
CA ALA A 216 -15.27 -7.72 4.68
C ALA A 216 -13.77 -7.40 4.56
N GLY A 217 -13.02 -8.14 3.73
CA GLY A 217 -11.56 -8.01 3.54
C GLY A 217 -11.20 -7.00 2.45
N ILE A 218 -11.86 -5.85 2.44
CA ILE A 218 -11.69 -4.88 1.35
C ILE A 218 -10.34 -4.18 1.50
N GLY A 219 -9.49 -4.22 0.47
CA GLY A 219 -8.35 -3.33 0.38
C GLY A 219 -7.06 -3.73 1.09
N PHE A 220 -6.96 -4.97 1.61
CA PHE A 220 -5.76 -5.48 2.28
C PHE A 220 -5.09 -4.47 3.22
N PHE A 221 -5.83 -3.88 4.15
CA PHE A 221 -5.26 -2.93 5.11
C PHE A 221 -4.22 -3.60 6.01
N HIS A 222 -3.17 -2.86 6.36
CA HIS A 222 -2.22 -3.30 7.36
C HIS A 222 -2.89 -3.40 8.74
N ALA A 223 -2.60 -4.48 9.43
CA ALA A 223 -2.91 -4.67 10.83
C ALA A 223 -1.98 -3.85 11.73
N VAL A 224 -2.41 -3.65 12.96
CA VAL A 224 -1.57 -3.06 14.00
C VAL A 224 -0.51 -4.08 14.41
N CYS A 225 0.75 -3.69 14.36
CA CYS A 225 1.83 -4.56 14.80
C CYS A 225 1.79 -4.77 16.32
N PRO A 226 2.12 -5.99 16.79
CA PRO A 226 2.07 -6.32 18.21
C PRO A 226 3.14 -5.58 19.01
N THR A 227 2.99 -5.57 20.34
CA THR A 227 3.81 -4.78 21.27
C THR A 227 5.28 -5.21 21.36
N ASP A 228 5.62 -6.40 20.86
CA ASP A 228 6.97 -6.96 20.79
C ASP A 228 7.64 -6.75 19.42
N HIS A 229 6.99 -6.02 18.51
CA HIS A 229 7.49 -5.74 17.16
C HIS A 229 8.14 -4.34 17.05
N ASP A 230 9.11 -4.17 16.15
CA ASP A 230 9.79 -2.89 15.92
C ASP A 230 8.84 -1.75 15.53
N PHE A 231 7.69 -2.10 14.94
CA PHE A 231 6.63 -1.19 14.54
C PHE A 231 5.41 -1.25 15.48
N ALA A 232 5.59 -1.66 16.74
CA ALA A 232 4.51 -1.79 17.71
C ALA A 232 3.52 -0.60 17.72
N GLY A 233 2.23 -0.92 17.63
CA GLY A 233 1.14 0.04 17.70
C GLY A 233 0.86 0.84 16.42
N VAL A 234 1.57 0.59 15.32
CA VAL A 234 1.26 1.21 14.01
C VAL A 234 0.74 0.19 12.99
N HIS A 235 -0.01 0.69 12.01
CA HIS A 235 -0.51 -0.08 10.84
C HIS A 235 0.63 -0.39 9.87
N ALA A 236 1.50 -1.31 10.24
CA ALA A 236 2.69 -1.65 9.47
C ALA A 236 2.96 -3.16 9.43
N CYS A 237 1.94 -3.98 9.72
CA CYS A 237 2.02 -5.44 9.67
C CYS A 237 0.87 -6.02 8.84
N ASP A 238 1.01 -7.25 8.37
CA ASP A 238 -0.04 -8.02 7.72
C ASP A 238 -0.48 -9.17 8.63
N ARG A 239 -1.80 -9.32 8.81
CA ARG A 239 -2.40 -10.52 9.43
C ARG A 239 -2.86 -11.56 8.43
N ASN A 240 -2.70 -11.28 7.15
CA ASN A 240 -3.02 -12.20 6.09
C ASN A 240 -1.73 -12.64 5.42
N LEU A 241 -1.61 -13.94 5.15
CA LEU A 241 -0.36 -14.51 4.64
C LEU A 241 -0.09 -14.10 3.19
N ASN A 242 -1.09 -13.60 2.48
CA ASN A 242 -1.02 -13.09 1.12
C ASN A 242 -1.17 -11.57 1.02
N GLY A 243 -0.65 -10.85 2.01
CA GLY A 243 -0.78 -9.40 2.12
C GLY A 243 0.20 -8.59 1.28
N PRO A 244 0.09 -7.25 1.35
CA PRO A 244 0.97 -6.32 0.66
C PRO A 244 2.45 -6.56 0.95
N TYR A 245 2.84 -6.78 2.21
CA TYR A 245 4.22 -7.09 2.56
C TYR A 245 4.65 -8.45 2.02
N THR A 246 3.78 -9.46 2.04
CA THR A 246 4.09 -10.75 1.41
C THR A 246 4.33 -10.59 -0.10
N VAL A 247 3.44 -9.88 -0.80
CA VAL A 247 3.56 -9.64 -2.24
C VAL A 247 4.83 -8.85 -2.55
N GLY A 248 5.10 -7.76 -1.82
CA GLY A 248 6.30 -6.96 -1.94
C GLY A 248 7.59 -7.75 -1.68
N ALA A 249 7.58 -8.65 -0.70
CA ALA A 249 8.68 -9.56 -0.41
C ALA A 249 8.91 -10.54 -1.56
N GLN A 250 7.88 -11.26 -2.00
CA GLN A 250 8.04 -12.31 -3.00
C GLN A 250 8.48 -11.76 -4.36
N ILE A 251 7.95 -10.61 -4.80
CA ILE A 251 8.46 -9.99 -6.02
C ILE A 251 9.90 -9.49 -5.86
N THR A 252 10.30 -9.01 -4.67
CA THR A 252 11.70 -8.65 -4.39
C THR A 252 12.63 -9.85 -4.54
N LYS A 253 12.20 -11.02 -4.04
CA LYS A 253 12.93 -12.28 -4.17
C LYS A 253 13.13 -12.64 -5.65
N GLU A 254 12.10 -12.51 -6.49
CA GLU A 254 12.22 -12.74 -7.93
C GLU A 254 13.09 -11.69 -8.63
N PHE A 255 13.03 -10.43 -8.22
CA PHE A 255 13.92 -9.38 -8.73
C PHE A 255 15.40 -9.63 -8.38
N ILE A 256 15.70 -10.13 -7.17
CA ILE A 256 17.07 -10.49 -6.78
C ILE A 256 17.62 -11.61 -7.67
N LYS A 257 16.80 -12.64 -7.93
CA LYS A 257 17.18 -13.77 -8.80
C LYS A 257 17.51 -13.30 -10.22
N ASN A 258 16.71 -12.38 -10.75
CA ASN A 258 16.76 -11.94 -12.14
C ASN A 258 17.50 -10.61 -12.37
N CYS A 259 18.23 -10.10 -11.38
CA CYS A 259 19.06 -8.90 -11.55
C CYS A 259 20.54 -9.27 -11.80
N ASP A 260 20.87 -9.67 -13.02
CA ASP A 260 22.25 -10.04 -13.38
C ASP A 260 23.23 -8.85 -13.29
N ASP A 261 22.75 -7.64 -13.60
CA ASP A 261 23.57 -6.42 -13.57
C ASP A 261 23.67 -5.77 -12.17
N CYS A 262 23.03 -6.33 -11.14
CA CYS A 262 23.14 -5.82 -9.77
C CYS A 262 24.43 -6.32 -9.13
N SER A 263 25.17 -5.41 -8.48
CA SER A 263 26.30 -5.77 -7.63
C SER A 263 25.88 -6.63 -6.43
N ALA A 264 26.84 -7.35 -5.84
CA ALA A 264 26.58 -8.16 -4.64
C ALA A 264 26.02 -7.31 -3.48
N SER A 265 26.50 -6.07 -3.30
CA SER A 265 26.01 -5.15 -2.26
C SER A 265 24.57 -4.71 -2.53
N GLU A 266 24.19 -4.48 -3.78
CA GLU A 266 22.81 -4.12 -4.14
C GLU A 266 21.85 -5.29 -3.92
N LYS A 267 22.25 -6.52 -4.32
CA LYS A 267 21.48 -7.74 -4.04
C LYS A 267 21.30 -7.94 -2.54
N GLU A 268 22.33 -7.68 -1.74
CA GLU A 268 22.23 -7.81 -0.28
C GLU A 268 21.25 -6.79 0.33
N LYS A 269 21.29 -5.53 -0.10
CA LYS A 269 20.32 -4.53 0.35
C LYS A 269 18.89 -4.86 -0.06
N LEU A 270 18.68 -5.45 -1.25
CA LEU A 270 17.38 -5.99 -1.65
C LEU A 270 16.96 -7.17 -0.75
N ARG A 271 17.88 -8.06 -0.35
CA ARG A 271 17.57 -9.13 0.63
C ARG A 271 17.17 -8.57 1.98
N LEU A 272 17.83 -7.52 2.47
CA LEU A 272 17.43 -6.85 3.72
C LEU A 272 16.02 -6.26 3.62
N ARG A 273 15.63 -5.70 2.47
CA ARG A 273 14.24 -5.25 2.22
C ARG A 273 13.24 -6.40 2.19
N TYR A 274 13.61 -7.54 1.58
CA TYR A 274 12.82 -8.76 1.64
C TYR A 274 12.58 -9.20 3.09
N LEU A 275 13.63 -9.24 3.90
CA LEU A 275 13.54 -9.63 5.31
C LEU A 275 12.70 -8.64 6.13
N ASP A 276 12.86 -7.32 5.93
CA ASP A 276 12.01 -6.31 6.58
C ASP A 276 10.53 -6.48 6.22
N SER A 277 10.22 -6.84 4.96
CA SER A 277 8.85 -7.09 4.54
C SER A 277 8.29 -8.36 5.18
N ILE A 278 9.05 -9.47 5.18
CA ILE A 278 8.62 -10.73 5.81
C ILE A 278 8.45 -10.58 7.33
N ASN A 279 9.31 -9.81 8.00
CA ASN A 279 9.21 -9.56 9.45
C ASN A 279 7.88 -8.90 9.84
N ARG A 280 7.24 -8.20 8.90
CA ARG A 280 5.95 -7.54 9.08
C ARG A 280 4.76 -8.45 8.78
N VAL A 281 4.97 -9.68 8.33
CA VAL A 281 3.91 -10.67 8.13
C VAL A 281 3.73 -11.47 9.41
N LEU A 282 2.65 -11.22 10.13
CA LEU A 282 2.31 -11.92 11.37
C LEU A 282 1.79 -13.30 11.02
N VAL A 283 2.58 -14.36 11.24
CA VAL A 283 2.16 -15.74 10.97
C VAL A 283 1.14 -16.23 12.00
N HIS A 284 1.23 -15.72 13.23
CA HIS A 284 0.28 -16.01 14.29
C HIS A 284 -0.12 -14.72 15.00
N THR A 285 -1.36 -14.65 15.47
CA THR A 285 -1.84 -13.58 16.35
C THR A 285 -2.18 -14.18 17.70
N PRO A 286 -1.58 -13.70 18.80
CA PRO A 286 -1.95 -14.15 20.13
C PRO A 286 -3.36 -13.71 20.48
N LYS A 287 -4.18 -14.64 20.96
CA LYS A 287 -5.50 -14.41 21.53
C LYS A 287 -5.52 -14.90 22.96
N VAL A 288 -5.87 -14.00 23.86
CA VAL A 288 -6.07 -14.32 25.28
C VAL A 288 -7.48 -14.91 25.41
N LEU A 289 -7.56 -16.14 25.92
CA LEU A 289 -8.80 -16.84 26.21
C LEU A 289 -9.42 -16.34 27.53
N ASP A 290 -10.66 -16.73 27.76
CA ASP A 290 -11.28 -16.57 29.07
C ASP A 290 -10.60 -17.51 30.07
N SER A 291 -10.38 -17.02 31.29
CA SER A 291 -9.66 -17.73 32.34
C SER A 291 -10.18 -17.28 33.70
N ASP A 292 -10.19 -18.20 34.67
CA ASP A 292 -10.51 -17.90 36.06
C ASP A 292 -9.26 -17.43 36.86
N ASP A 293 -8.11 -17.27 36.20
CA ASP A 293 -6.90 -16.77 36.82
C ASP A 293 -7.06 -15.30 37.26
N MET A 294 -7.03 -15.08 38.58
CA MET A 294 -7.29 -13.76 39.17
C MET A 294 -6.27 -12.70 38.75
N GLU A 295 -5.00 -13.07 38.52
CA GLU A 295 -3.98 -12.12 38.09
C GLU A 295 -4.26 -11.66 36.65
N LEU A 296 -4.52 -12.60 35.75
CA LEU A 296 -4.86 -12.32 34.36
C LEU A 296 -6.11 -11.44 34.25
N GLU A 297 -7.18 -11.75 34.98
CA GLU A 297 -8.41 -10.96 34.96
C GLU A 297 -8.21 -9.54 35.56
N SER A 298 -7.39 -9.43 36.62
CA SER A 298 -6.98 -8.12 37.14
C SER A 298 -6.19 -7.29 36.12
N LEU A 299 -5.27 -7.91 35.39
CA LEU A 299 -4.50 -7.26 34.33
C LEU A 299 -5.38 -6.84 33.15
N LYS A 300 -6.30 -7.69 32.70
CA LYS A 300 -7.30 -7.37 31.68
C LYS A 300 -8.15 -6.15 32.08
N LEU A 301 -8.63 -6.10 33.32
CA LEU A 301 -9.38 -4.97 33.84
C LEU A 301 -8.55 -3.67 33.88
N GLN A 302 -7.30 -3.75 34.34
CA GLN A 302 -6.37 -2.61 34.32
C GLN A 302 -6.12 -2.11 32.90
N LEU A 303 -5.89 -3.02 31.95
CA LEU A 303 -5.70 -2.70 30.54
C LEU A 303 -6.92 -2.01 29.95
N SER A 304 -8.13 -2.54 30.18
CA SER A 304 -9.39 -1.95 29.75
C SER A 304 -9.60 -0.54 30.31
N THR A 305 -9.30 -0.35 31.61
CA THR A 305 -9.35 0.95 32.27
C THR A 305 -8.38 1.95 31.64
N GLN A 306 -7.13 1.54 31.39
CA GLN A 306 -6.14 2.40 30.74
C GLN A 306 -6.52 2.75 29.30
N LYS A 307 -7.06 1.81 28.53
CA LYS A 307 -7.59 2.07 27.17
C LYS A 307 -8.73 3.09 27.18
N THR A 308 -9.60 3.02 28.18
CA THR A 308 -10.69 4.00 28.37
C THR A 308 -10.14 5.38 28.70
N LEU A 309 -9.17 5.48 29.61
CA LEU A 309 -8.51 6.76 29.94
C LEU A 309 -7.83 7.37 28.72
N TYR A 310 -7.12 6.56 27.95
CA TYR A 310 -6.47 6.98 26.72
C TYR A 310 -7.46 7.51 25.68
N GLU A 311 -8.62 6.89 25.52
CA GLU A 311 -9.67 7.39 24.63
C GLU A 311 -10.24 8.73 25.09
N ILE A 312 -10.44 8.93 26.40
CA ILE A 312 -10.82 10.23 26.97
C ILE A 312 -9.76 11.29 26.69
N GLU A 313 -8.48 10.97 26.90
CA GLU A 313 -7.36 11.85 26.54
C GLU A 313 -7.37 12.21 25.04
N ARG A 314 -7.66 11.24 24.17
CA ARG A 314 -7.78 11.44 22.71
C ARG A 314 -8.89 12.41 22.35
N ILE A 315 -10.09 12.22 22.89
CA ILE A 315 -11.25 13.09 22.63
C ILE A 315 -10.99 14.51 23.15
N THR A 316 -10.28 14.65 24.27
CA THR A 316 -9.96 15.96 24.87
C THR A 316 -8.71 16.63 24.29
N GLY A 317 -8.01 15.97 23.36
CA GLY A 317 -6.76 16.48 22.75
C GLY A 317 -5.56 16.49 23.70
N ARG A 318 -5.57 15.65 24.75
CA ARG A 318 -4.54 15.59 25.82
C ARG A 318 -3.84 14.23 25.89
N ILE A 319 -3.61 13.60 24.75
CA ILE A 319 -2.98 12.27 24.69
C ILE A 319 -1.59 12.31 25.30
N THR A 320 -1.32 11.48 26.31
CA THR A 320 -0.02 11.43 26.96
C THR A 320 0.77 10.18 26.56
N LEU A 321 2.08 10.36 26.34
CA LEU A 321 3.00 9.23 26.11
C LEU A 321 3.03 8.27 27.30
N SER A 322 2.81 8.78 28.50
CA SER A 322 2.74 8.00 29.74
C SER A 322 1.60 6.97 29.69
N THR A 323 0.38 7.41 29.37
CA THR A 323 -0.78 6.52 29.28
C THR A 323 -0.60 5.49 28.17
N TYR A 324 -0.09 5.90 27.00
CA TYR A 324 0.22 4.98 25.90
C TYR A 324 1.24 3.89 26.31
N ASN A 325 2.37 4.29 26.91
CA ASN A 325 3.40 3.33 27.34
C ASN A 325 2.87 2.35 28.41
N LYS A 326 1.99 2.83 29.31
CA LYS A 326 1.36 1.97 30.31
C LYS A 326 0.42 0.94 29.69
N ILE A 327 -0.28 1.28 28.61
CA ILE A 327 -1.08 0.31 27.85
C ILE A 327 -0.18 -0.76 27.25
N VAL A 328 0.92 -0.37 26.59
CA VAL A 328 1.87 -1.30 25.98
C VAL A 328 2.45 -2.27 27.03
N ASP A 329 2.87 -1.77 28.20
CA ASP A 329 3.32 -2.59 29.33
C ASP A 329 2.24 -3.59 29.79
N LEU A 330 1.02 -3.11 29.98
CA LEU A 330 -0.10 -3.96 30.39
C LEU A 330 -0.45 -5.03 29.34
N GLU A 331 -0.37 -4.73 28.04
CA GLU A 331 -0.58 -5.72 26.97
C GLU A 331 0.47 -6.83 27.03
N GLN A 332 1.74 -6.49 27.21
CA GLN A 332 2.82 -7.47 27.36
C GLN A 332 2.62 -8.34 28.61
N ARG A 333 2.22 -7.72 29.74
CA ARG A 333 1.94 -8.45 31.00
C ARG A 333 0.72 -9.35 30.90
N VAL A 334 -0.34 -8.91 30.23
CA VAL A 334 -1.52 -9.73 29.95
C VAL A 334 -1.13 -10.96 29.12
N LEU A 335 -0.31 -10.79 28.07
CA LEU A 335 0.15 -11.92 27.26
C LEU A 335 1.02 -12.91 28.05
N ALA A 336 1.92 -12.39 28.91
CA ALA A 336 2.75 -13.22 29.78
C ALA A 336 1.92 -14.00 30.82
N ALA A 337 0.96 -13.34 31.47
CA ALA A 337 0.05 -13.98 32.43
C ALA A 337 -0.86 -15.00 31.74
N ALA A 338 -1.39 -14.69 30.55
CA ALA A 338 -2.18 -15.62 29.75
C ALA A 338 -1.39 -16.87 29.39
N LYS A 339 -0.11 -16.73 29.02
CA LYS A 339 0.77 -17.87 28.78
C LYS A 339 1.01 -18.71 30.04
N ALA A 340 1.20 -18.07 31.19
CA ALA A 340 1.41 -18.75 32.47
C ALA A 340 0.15 -19.51 32.94
N ALA A 341 -1.04 -18.97 32.66
CA ALA A 341 -2.33 -19.56 32.99
C ALA A 341 -2.87 -20.54 31.93
N ASP A 342 -2.06 -20.91 30.92
CA ASP A 342 -2.48 -21.74 29.77
C ASP A 342 -3.72 -21.19 29.02
N ALA A 343 -3.89 -19.86 29.04
CA ALA A 343 -5.00 -19.12 28.46
C ALA A 343 -4.58 -18.31 27.22
N LEU A 344 -3.51 -18.73 26.52
CA LEU A 344 -3.00 -18.07 25.33
C LEU A 344 -3.12 -18.99 24.10
N GLU A 345 -3.99 -18.63 23.17
CA GLU A 345 -4.13 -19.29 21.88
C GLU A 345 -3.34 -18.52 20.81
N LEU A 346 -2.54 -19.22 20.00
CA LEU A 346 -1.90 -18.64 18.82
C LEU A 346 -2.77 -18.92 17.59
N ILE A 347 -3.53 -17.91 17.15
CA ILE A 347 -4.37 -18.04 15.97
C ILE A 347 -3.49 -17.93 14.72
N PRO A 348 -3.43 -18.95 13.85
CA PRO A 348 -2.70 -18.85 12.61
C PRO A 348 -3.36 -17.82 11.67
N SER A 349 -2.53 -17.01 11.04
CA SER A 349 -2.97 -16.12 9.97
C SER A 349 -3.37 -16.92 8.75
N THR A 350 -4.32 -16.39 7.98
CA THR A 350 -4.89 -17.07 6.80
C THR A 350 -4.77 -16.19 5.56
N ASP A 351 -4.86 -16.80 4.39
CA ASP A 351 -4.96 -16.05 3.14
C ASP A 351 -6.35 -15.41 3.03
N TRP A 352 -6.38 -14.16 2.57
CA TRP A 352 -7.61 -13.46 2.25
C TRP A 352 -7.93 -13.60 0.77
N ASN A 353 -9.22 -13.56 0.40
CA ASN A 353 -9.61 -13.59 -1.00
C ASN A 353 -9.18 -12.28 -1.72
N PRO A 354 -8.27 -12.33 -2.70
CA PRO A 354 -7.81 -11.14 -3.41
C PRO A 354 -8.68 -10.73 -4.60
N ALA A 355 -9.73 -11.50 -4.90
CA ALA A 355 -10.66 -11.18 -5.97
C ALA A 355 -11.23 -9.76 -5.79
N PRO A 356 -11.46 -9.02 -6.88
CA PRO A 356 -12.04 -7.69 -6.78
C PRO A 356 -13.47 -7.80 -6.27
N GLU A 357 -13.88 -6.84 -5.44
CA GLU A 357 -15.29 -6.72 -5.10
C GLU A 357 -16.12 -6.48 -6.38
N ALA A 358 -17.00 -7.43 -6.71
CA ALA A 358 -17.83 -7.34 -7.91
C ALA A 358 -18.76 -6.12 -7.82
N VAL A 359 -18.64 -5.21 -8.79
CA VAL A 359 -19.55 -4.07 -8.91
C VAL A 359 -20.93 -4.59 -9.32
N ARG A 360 -21.96 -4.34 -8.49
CA ARG A 360 -23.35 -4.47 -8.94
C ARG A 360 -23.68 -3.20 -9.75
N LEU A 361 -23.66 -3.32 -11.07
CA LEU A 361 -24.06 -2.24 -11.99
C LEU A 361 -25.56 -1.96 -11.89
#